data_AF-C3ZK50-F1
#
_entry.id   AF-C3ZK50-F1
#
_cell.length_a   1.000
_cell.length_b   1.000
_cell.length_c   1.000
_cell.angle_alpha   90.00
_cell.angle_beta   90.00
_cell.angle_gamma   90.00
#
_symmetry.space_group_name_H-M   'P 1'
#
loop_
_entity.id
_entity.type
_entity.pdbx_description
1 polymer ?
#
loop_
_entity_poly.entity_id
_entity_poly.type
_entity_poly.pdbx_seq_one_letter_code
_entity_poly.pdbx_strand_id
1 'polypeptide(L)'
;MTNANVKAACRAVHTRPVCFAGRAYGVECDISDYSDAGCAPYHAGFAINSCETYAALAKALCNTTDYWDCQPLDDTFVTYPGWDSDDSAYGVDYQTHTWGLHGADYNNMYALCADMDDCTSFPCKNGGTCQYTLNSGNSATCQCAAGYTGSSCHNLIFVNLCFAYDDVCPPNWECQTIHGYIRCFEPDGTSHRQVEPYVCNSASCPDGLYCKEEGPASFSCRAG
;
A
#
# COMPACT_ATOMS: atom_id res chain seq x y z
N MET A 1 -22.24 -1.87 19.05
CA MET A 1 -21.06 -1.35 18.34
C MET A 1 -19.83 -1.68 19.17
N THR A 2 -19.35 -2.91 19.03
CA THR A 2 -18.15 -3.38 19.74
C THR A 2 -16.89 -3.04 18.94
N ASN A 3 -15.70 -3.16 19.54
CA ASN A 3 -14.43 -3.02 18.82
C ASN A 3 -14.36 -4.03 17.68
N ALA A 4 -14.86 -5.26 17.88
CA ALA A 4 -14.99 -6.24 16.81
C ALA A 4 -15.85 -5.74 15.64
N ASN A 5 -16.98 -5.08 15.91
CA ASN A 5 -17.86 -4.55 14.87
C ASN A 5 -17.24 -3.34 14.15
N VAL A 6 -16.58 -2.43 14.87
CA VAL A 6 -15.82 -1.31 14.27
C VAL A 6 -14.74 -1.85 13.32
N LYS A 7 -13.97 -2.84 13.78
CA LYS A 7 -12.96 -3.53 12.96
C LYS A 7 -13.58 -4.17 11.73
N ALA A 8 -14.67 -4.92 11.88
CA ALA A 8 -15.34 -5.59 10.77
C ALA A 8 -15.86 -4.59 9.72
N ALA A 9 -16.48 -3.50 10.15
CA ALA A 9 -17.01 -2.46 9.28
C ALA A 9 -15.92 -1.79 8.44
N CYS A 10 -14.82 -1.36 9.06
CA CYS A 10 -13.71 -0.74 8.33
C CYS A 10 -13.05 -1.71 7.34
N ARG A 11 -12.87 -2.97 7.75
CA ARG A 11 -12.31 -4.02 6.89
C ARG A 11 -13.18 -4.30 5.66
N ALA A 12 -14.50 -4.20 5.80
CA ALA A 12 -15.44 -4.41 4.69
C ALA A 12 -15.30 -3.37 3.58
N VAL A 13 -14.78 -2.18 3.90
CA VAL A 13 -14.52 -1.10 2.93
C VAL A 13 -13.02 -0.87 2.70
N HIS A 14 -12.17 -1.87 3.00
CA HIS A 14 -10.73 -1.83 2.78
C HIS A 14 -9.97 -0.70 3.52
N THR A 15 -10.48 -0.29 4.68
CA THR A 15 -9.84 0.75 5.52
C THR A 15 -9.45 0.17 6.88
N ARG A 16 -8.69 0.94 7.68
CA ARG A 16 -8.33 0.56 9.05
C ARG A 16 -9.23 1.25 10.07
N PRO A 17 -9.63 0.57 11.15
CA PRO A 17 -10.33 1.24 12.24
C PRO A 17 -9.39 2.20 12.96
N VAL A 18 -9.92 3.34 13.42
CA VAL A 18 -9.12 4.34 14.15
C VAL A 18 -9.10 4.02 15.65
N CYS A 19 -7.94 4.21 16.29
CA CYS A 19 -7.80 4.04 17.74
C CYS A 19 -8.38 5.24 18.49
N PHE A 20 -8.85 5.04 19.72
CA PHE A 20 -9.28 6.14 20.60
C PHE A 20 -8.16 7.13 20.88
N ALA A 21 -6.93 6.64 21.12
CA ALA A 21 -5.77 7.49 21.34
C ALA A 21 -4.82 7.52 20.13
N GLY A 22 -4.14 8.65 19.97
CA GLY A 22 -3.16 8.89 18.92
C GLY A 22 -2.02 9.81 19.37
N ARG A 23 -1.30 10.37 18.41
CA ARG A 23 -0.21 11.33 18.66
C ARG A 23 -0.66 12.76 18.32
N ALA A 24 -0.24 13.70 19.16
CA ALA A 24 -0.45 15.13 18.94
C ALA A 24 0.87 15.91 19.01
N TYR A 25 0.97 16.99 18.24
CA TYR A 25 2.18 17.83 18.25
C TYR A 25 2.30 18.59 19.58
N GLY A 26 3.42 18.40 20.28
CA GLY A 26 3.70 19.05 21.56
C GLY A 26 3.19 18.32 22.80
N VAL A 27 2.63 17.11 22.64
CA VAL A 27 2.17 16.26 23.76
C VAL A 27 2.76 14.86 23.61
N GLU A 28 3.30 14.32 24.70
CA GLU A 28 3.74 12.93 24.77
C GLU A 28 2.55 12.05 25.14
N CYS A 29 1.99 11.34 24.15
CA CYS A 29 0.85 10.45 24.31
C CYS A 29 1.32 9.01 24.48
N ASP A 30 0.90 8.36 25.56
CA ASP A 30 1.09 6.92 25.72
C ASP A 30 0.12 6.19 24.78
N ILE A 31 0.70 5.54 23.77
CA ILE A 31 -0.04 4.74 22.79
C ILE A 31 0.37 3.26 22.84
N SER A 32 1.03 2.84 23.91
CA SER A 32 1.56 1.47 24.05
C SER A 32 0.46 0.41 24.00
N ASP A 33 -0.72 0.71 24.54
CA ASP A 33 -1.90 -0.18 24.47
C ASP A 33 -2.48 -0.33 23.05
N TYR A 34 -2.09 0.55 22.13
CA TYR A 34 -2.66 0.64 20.79
C TYR A 34 -1.74 0.11 19.68
N SER A 35 -0.47 -0.19 19.98
CA SER A 35 0.50 -0.67 18.98
C SER A 35 0.12 -2.03 18.38
N ASP A 36 -0.54 -2.89 19.16
CA ASP A 36 -0.99 -4.23 18.73
C ASP A 36 -2.53 -4.37 18.67
N ALA A 37 -3.25 -3.27 18.85
CA ALA A 37 -4.71 -3.27 18.95
C ALA A 37 -5.44 -3.53 17.62
N GLY A 38 -4.72 -3.54 16.50
CA GLY A 38 -5.29 -3.69 15.16
C GLY A 38 -6.06 -2.46 14.67
N CYS A 39 -5.80 -1.29 15.25
CA CYS A 39 -6.32 0.01 14.81
C CYS A 39 -5.17 0.94 14.37
N ALA A 40 -5.51 2.05 13.72
CA ALA A 40 -4.58 3.08 13.28
C ALA A 40 -4.59 4.24 14.30
N PRO A 41 -3.43 4.64 14.85
CA PRO A 41 -3.36 5.83 15.69
C PRO A 41 -3.56 7.07 14.82
N TYR A 42 -4.31 8.05 15.33
CA TYR A 42 -4.44 9.35 14.67
C TYR A 42 -3.14 10.17 14.86
N HIS A 43 -2.78 10.99 13.87
CA HIS A 43 -1.65 11.92 13.95
C HIS A 43 -2.13 13.35 13.64
N ALA A 44 -2.24 14.19 14.66
CA ALA A 44 -2.61 15.59 14.47
C ALA A 44 -1.44 16.39 13.88
N GLY A 45 -1.62 16.95 12.68
CA GLY A 45 -0.65 17.86 12.04
C GLY A 45 -0.59 19.27 12.65
N PHE A 46 -1.23 19.47 13.80
CA PHE A 46 -1.35 20.75 14.49
C PHE A 46 -1.25 20.55 16.00
N ALA A 47 -0.95 21.63 16.73
CA ALA A 47 -0.84 21.60 18.18
C ALA A 47 -2.24 21.44 18.81
N ILE A 48 -2.42 20.36 19.56
CA ILE A 48 -3.61 20.09 20.37
C ILE A 48 -3.17 19.46 21.69
N ASN A 49 -3.71 19.93 22.81
CA ASN A 49 -3.40 19.43 24.15
C ASN A 49 -4.25 18.21 24.51
N SER A 50 -4.39 17.26 23.59
CA SER A 50 -5.16 16.03 23.81
C SER A 50 -4.59 14.89 22.97
N CYS A 51 -4.66 13.67 23.51
CA CYS A 51 -4.28 12.45 22.83
C CYS A 51 -5.49 11.73 22.21
N GLU A 52 -6.71 12.25 22.42
CA GLU A 52 -7.94 11.63 21.95
C GLU A 52 -8.17 11.95 20.48
N THR A 53 -8.42 10.92 19.69
CA THR A 53 -8.76 11.01 18.28
C THR A 53 -9.94 11.95 18.06
N TYR A 54 -10.98 11.86 18.91
CA TYR A 54 -12.15 12.72 18.77
C TYR A 54 -11.86 14.19 19.02
N ALA A 55 -11.02 14.53 20.00
CA ALA A 55 -10.62 15.93 20.23
C ALA A 55 -9.88 16.50 19.01
N ALA A 56 -9.01 15.71 18.39
CA ALA A 56 -8.29 16.14 17.21
C ALA A 56 -9.21 16.30 15.98
N LEU A 57 -10.14 15.37 15.77
CA LEU A 57 -11.11 15.46 14.68
C LEU A 57 -12.08 16.62 14.88
N ALA A 58 -12.58 16.82 16.09
CA ALA A 58 -13.42 17.97 16.41
C ALA A 58 -12.69 19.28 16.16
N LYS A 59 -11.37 19.33 16.45
CA LYS A 59 -10.57 20.52 16.19
C LYS A 59 -10.44 20.79 14.69
N ALA A 60 -10.26 19.74 13.89
CA ALA A 60 -10.15 19.85 12.45
C ALA A 60 -11.48 20.18 11.75
N LEU A 61 -12.58 19.57 12.20
CA LEU A 61 -13.89 19.64 11.53
C LEU A 61 -14.76 20.80 12.05
N CYS A 62 -14.67 21.08 13.34
CA CYS A 62 -15.57 22.00 14.05
C CYS A 62 -14.82 23.14 14.77
N ASN A 63 -13.48 23.17 14.71
CA ASN A 63 -12.64 24.14 15.42
C ASN A 63 -12.81 24.15 16.96
N THR A 64 -13.29 23.05 17.55
CA THR A 64 -13.45 22.85 18.99
C THR A 64 -12.71 21.61 19.46
N THR A 65 -12.37 21.49 20.73
CA THR A 65 -11.88 20.22 21.32
C THR A 65 -13.00 19.41 21.97
N ASP A 66 -14.16 20.03 22.17
CA ASP A 66 -15.35 19.42 22.74
C ASP A 66 -16.08 18.64 21.64
N TYR A 67 -15.72 17.37 21.50
CA TYR A 67 -16.16 16.56 20.37
C TYR A 67 -17.63 16.13 20.41
N TRP A 68 -18.25 16.14 21.59
CA TRP A 68 -19.70 15.98 21.73
C TRP A 68 -20.50 17.18 21.18
N ASP A 69 -19.84 18.33 20.92
CA ASP A 69 -20.44 19.51 20.27
C ASP A 69 -20.13 19.56 18.76
N CYS A 70 -19.55 18.51 18.19
CA CYS A 70 -19.17 18.46 16.79
C CYS A 70 -20.09 17.52 16.00
N GLN A 71 -21.12 18.09 15.37
CA GLN A 71 -22.12 17.36 14.57
C GLN A 71 -21.54 16.37 13.53
N PRO A 72 -20.42 16.62 12.84
CA PRO A 72 -19.79 15.63 11.96
C PRO A 72 -19.34 14.33 12.63
N LEU A 73 -19.19 14.32 13.96
CA LEU A 73 -18.81 13.15 14.74
C LEU A 73 -20.00 12.41 15.34
N ASP A 74 -21.21 12.86 15.05
CA ASP A 74 -22.44 12.28 15.56
C ASP A 74 -22.57 10.79 15.21
N ASP A 75 -22.95 10.00 16.21
CA ASP A 75 -23.09 8.55 16.14
C ASP A 75 -21.84 7.78 15.65
N THR A 76 -20.64 8.33 15.86
CA THR A 76 -19.39 7.67 15.45
C THR A 76 -18.74 6.89 16.58
N PHE A 77 -18.05 5.79 16.22
CA PHE A 77 -17.32 4.92 17.14
C PHE A 77 -15.87 4.66 16.69
N VAL A 78 -14.94 4.71 17.65
CA VAL A 78 -13.52 4.36 17.50
C VAL A 78 -13.16 3.15 18.35
N THR A 79 -12.08 2.47 17.97
CA THR A 79 -11.59 1.30 18.73
C THR A 79 -10.90 1.76 20.01
N TYR A 80 -11.36 1.27 21.16
CA TYR A 80 -10.73 1.48 22.46
C TYR A 80 -10.51 0.13 23.16
N PRO A 81 -9.35 -0.50 22.93
CA PRO A 81 -8.99 -1.76 23.59
C PRO A 81 -8.93 -1.57 25.10
N GLY A 82 -9.54 -2.49 25.85
CA GLY A 82 -9.50 -2.49 27.31
C GLY A 82 -10.37 -1.43 28.00
N TRP A 83 -11.19 -0.70 27.25
CA TRP A 83 -12.07 0.33 27.80
C TRP A 83 -13.25 -0.23 28.59
N ASP A 84 -13.75 -1.41 28.21
CA ASP A 84 -14.70 -2.19 29.01
C ASP A 84 -14.46 -3.70 28.80
N SER A 85 -15.02 -4.50 29.69
CA SER A 85 -14.94 -5.96 29.71
C SER A 85 -15.77 -6.66 28.64
N ASP A 86 -16.65 -5.93 27.94
CA ASP A 86 -17.63 -6.48 27.01
C ASP A 86 -17.31 -6.21 25.52
N ASP A 87 -16.08 -5.79 25.23
CA ASP A 87 -15.60 -5.38 23.91
C ASP A 87 -16.25 -4.09 23.38
N SER A 88 -16.81 -3.23 24.23
CA SER A 88 -17.35 -1.94 23.81
C SER A 88 -16.33 -1.04 23.10
N ALA A 89 -16.75 -0.48 21.96
CA ALA A 89 -16.04 0.60 21.29
C ALA A 89 -16.48 1.95 21.86
N TYR A 90 -15.60 2.95 21.81
CA TYR A 90 -15.88 4.28 22.35
C TYR A 90 -16.61 5.13 21.31
N GLY A 91 -17.76 5.69 21.69
CA GLY A 91 -18.56 6.55 20.82
C GLY A 91 -18.96 7.88 21.41
N VAL A 92 -19.50 8.74 20.54
CA VAL A 92 -19.99 10.09 20.85
C VAL A 92 -21.33 10.30 20.14
N ASP A 93 -22.21 11.09 20.74
CA ASP A 93 -23.53 11.45 20.22
C ASP A 93 -23.73 12.95 20.41
N TYR A 94 -23.92 13.64 19.28
CA TYR A 94 -24.10 15.09 19.24
C TYR A 94 -25.52 15.50 19.65
N GLN A 95 -26.53 14.69 19.34
CA GLN A 95 -27.91 15.08 19.65
C GLN A 95 -28.16 15.12 21.16
N THR A 96 -27.53 14.21 21.92
CA THR A 96 -27.59 14.21 23.38
C THR A 96 -26.41 14.93 24.05
N HIS A 97 -25.41 15.36 23.27
CA HIS A 97 -24.15 15.94 23.77
C HIS A 97 -23.43 14.99 24.75
N THR A 98 -23.50 13.68 24.47
CA THR A 98 -22.92 12.63 25.31
C THR A 98 -21.65 12.08 24.68
N TRP A 99 -20.67 11.78 25.52
CA TRP A 99 -19.44 11.10 25.13
C TRP A 99 -19.22 9.84 25.96
N GLY A 100 -18.32 8.97 25.51
CA GLY A 100 -18.04 7.71 26.20
C GLY A 100 -19.21 6.75 26.14
N LEU A 101 -19.88 6.70 24.99
CA LEU A 101 -20.98 5.77 24.77
C LEU A 101 -20.47 4.34 24.76
N HIS A 102 -21.04 3.54 25.65
CA HIS A 102 -20.72 2.13 25.77
C HIS A 102 -21.23 1.38 24.54
N GLY A 103 -20.31 1.09 23.62
CA GLY A 103 -20.68 0.72 22.27
C GLY A 103 -21.58 -0.51 22.19
N ALA A 104 -21.47 -1.51 23.07
CA ALA A 104 -22.33 -2.69 23.05
C ALA A 104 -23.84 -2.37 23.14
N ASP A 105 -24.22 -1.24 23.72
CA ASP A 105 -25.62 -0.82 23.86
C ASP A 105 -26.25 -0.26 22.57
N TYR A 106 -25.43 -0.01 21.53
CA TYR A 106 -25.86 0.64 20.30
C TYR A 106 -25.65 -0.26 19.07
N ASN A 107 -26.63 -0.37 18.18
CA ASN A 107 -26.57 -1.26 17.01
C ASN A 107 -26.71 -0.57 15.64
N ASN A 108 -26.98 0.75 15.61
CA ASN A 108 -27.19 1.52 14.38
C ASN A 108 -26.28 2.75 14.30
N MET A 109 -24.95 2.54 14.37
CA MET A 109 -23.95 3.62 14.48
C MET A 109 -22.84 3.46 13.44
N TYR A 110 -22.01 4.50 13.25
CA TYR A 110 -20.95 4.54 12.26
C TYR A 110 -19.58 4.15 12.83
N ALA A 111 -18.85 3.30 12.13
CA ALA A 111 -17.44 3.03 12.42
C ALA A 111 -16.58 4.15 11.83
N LEU A 112 -15.71 4.74 12.65
CA LEU A 112 -14.70 5.66 12.13
C LEU A 112 -13.50 4.89 11.60
N CYS A 113 -13.21 5.07 10.32
CA CYS A 113 -12.14 4.40 9.62
C CYS A 113 -11.16 5.40 9.01
N ALA A 114 -9.88 5.05 9.04
CA ALA A 114 -8.84 5.77 8.33
C ALA A 114 -8.51 5.05 7.02
N ASP A 115 -8.54 5.81 5.94
CA ASP A 115 -7.93 5.41 4.69
C ASP A 115 -6.41 5.46 4.86
N MET A 116 -5.85 4.31 5.22
CA MET A 116 -4.41 4.08 5.19
C MET A 116 -4.12 3.42 3.87
N ASP A 117 -3.92 4.25 2.86
CA ASP A 117 -3.44 3.78 1.57
C ASP A 117 -1.93 3.47 1.69
N ASP A 118 -1.61 2.38 2.40
CA ASP A 118 -0.23 1.91 2.56
C ASP A 118 0.41 1.58 1.21
N CYS A 119 -0.40 1.42 0.15
CA CYS A 119 0.08 1.29 -1.22
C CYS A 119 0.50 2.64 -1.83
N THR A 120 -0.08 3.78 -1.42
CA THR A 120 0.43 5.11 -1.84
C THR A 120 1.72 5.48 -1.13
N SER A 121 1.85 5.11 0.14
CA SER A 121 3.06 5.36 0.93
C SER A 121 4.16 4.33 0.67
N PHE A 122 3.81 3.11 0.25
CA PHE A 122 4.74 2.06 -0.19
C PHE A 122 4.39 1.51 -1.60
N PRO A 123 4.56 2.32 -2.65
CA PRO A 123 4.15 1.93 -4.00
C PRO A 123 5.07 0.87 -4.59
N CYS A 124 4.46 -0.22 -5.05
CA CYS A 124 5.15 -1.25 -5.83
C CYS A 124 5.66 -0.68 -7.15
N LYS A 125 6.91 -1.01 -7.51
CA LYS A 125 7.55 -0.58 -8.75
C LYS A 125 7.42 -1.65 -9.82
N ASN A 126 7.75 -1.29 -11.06
CA ASN A 126 7.95 -2.22 -12.17
C ASN A 126 6.77 -3.17 -12.44
N GLY A 127 5.54 -2.63 -12.39
CA GLY A 127 4.32 -3.43 -12.63
C GLY A 127 3.96 -4.40 -11.51
N GLY A 128 4.59 -4.29 -10.33
CA GLY A 128 4.17 -5.03 -9.14
C GLY A 128 2.78 -4.62 -8.66
N THR A 129 1.99 -5.60 -8.20
CA THR A 129 0.66 -5.38 -7.62
C THR A 129 0.77 -5.25 -6.11
N CYS A 130 0.25 -4.16 -5.54
CA CYS A 130 0.21 -3.98 -4.09
C CYS A 130 -0.89 -4.84 -3.48
N GLN A 131 -0.54 -5.65 -2.49
CA GLN A 131 -1.46 -6.44 -1.68
C GLN A 131 -1.42 -5.96 -0.24
N TYR A 132 -2.57 -5.50 0.24
CA TYR A 132 -2.71 -4.96 1.59
C TYR A 132 -3.21 -6.05 2.56
N THR A 133 -2.60 -6.14 3.75
CA THR A 133 -2.97 -7.10 4.80
C THR A 133 -3.14 -6.42 6.16
N LEU A 134 -4.35 -6.53 6.71
CA LEU A 134 -4.84 -5.84 7.92
C LEU A 134 -4.25 -6.34 9.26
N ASN A 135 -3.36 -7.34 9.26
CA ASN A 135 -3.07 -8.15 10.45
C ASN A 135 -1.62 -8.06 10.98
N SER A 136 -0.75 -7.25 10.39
CA SER A 136 0.67 -7.19 10.81
C SER A 136 1.24 -5.80 10.55
N GLY A 137 2.08 -5.29 11.46
CA GLY A 137 2.62 -3.92 11.47
C GLY A 137 3.35 -3.43 10.21
N ASN A 138 3.48 -4.25 9.17
CA ASN A 138 3.83 -3.85 7.80
C ASN A 138 2.68 -4.27 6.88
N SER A 139 1.79 -3.33 6.59
CA SER A 139 0.45 -3.62 6.09
C SER A 139 0.32 -3.66 4.56
N ALA A 140 1.39 -3.37 3.80
CA ALA A 140 1.44 -3.53 2.35
C ALA A 140 2.59 -4.45 1.93
N THR A 141 2.29 -5.44 1.09
CA THR A 141 3.28 -6.31 0.44
C THR A 141 3.14 -6.20 -1.08
N CYS A 142 4.25 -6.22 -1.81
CA CYS A 142 4.21 -6.16 -3.27
C CYS A 142 4.33 -7.56 -3.88
N GLN A 143 3.35 -7.92 -4.70
CA GLN A 143 3.45 -9.05 -5.61
C GLN A 143 4.16 -8.58 -6.89
N CYS A 144 5.42 -8.98 -7.06
CA CYS A 144 6.22 -8.52 -8.20
C CYS A 144 5.82 -9.18 -9.52
N ALA A 145 5.86 -8.39 -10.60
CA ALA A 145 5.80 -8.92 -11.95
C ALA A 145 7.00 -9.84 -12.23
N ALA A 146 6.85 -10.74 -13.19
CA ALA A 146 7.91 -11.66 -13.59
C ALA A 146 9.18 -10.88 -13.96
N GLY A 147 10.34 -11.32 -13.43
CA GLY A 147 11.62 -10.64 -13.64
C GLY A 147 11.95 -9.56 -12.60
N TYR A 148 11.10 -9.34 -11.58
CA TYR A 148 11.37 -8.38 -10.49
C TYR A 148 11.24 -9.00 -9.10
N THR A 149 11.98 -8.45 -8.13
CA THR A 149 12.05 -8.90 -6.74
C THR A 149 12.34 -7.73 -5.78
N GLY A 150 12.39 -8.02 -4.49
CA GLY A 150 12.49 -7.03 -3.41
C GLY A 150 11.13 -6.58 -2.89
N SER A 151 11.11 -6.00 -1.70
CA SER A 151 9.88 -5.63 -0.97
C SER A 151 8.96 -4.68 -1.75
N SER A 152 9.53 -3.80 -2.56
CA SER A 152 8.81 -2.87 -3.46
C SER A 152 8.98 -3.21 -4.95
N CYS A 153 9.47 -4.41 -5.28
CA CYS A 153 9.76 -4.84 -6.66
C CYS A 153 10.76 -3.95 -7.41
N HIS A 154 11.67 -3.30 -6.67
CA HIS A 154 12.68 -2.41 -7.24
C HIS A 154 13.86 -3.16 -7.86
N ASN A 155 14.09 -4.42 -7.49
CA ASN A 155 15.19 -5.21 -8.02
C ASN A 155 14.74 -5.98 -9.25
N LEU A 156 15.58 -6.02 -10.28
CA LEU A 156 15.46 -7.00 -11.34
C LEU A 156 15.97 -8.35 -10.81
N ILE A 157 15.23 -9.42 -11.06
CA ILE A 157 15.79 -10.76 -11.00
C ILE A 157 16.75 -10.82 -12.19
N PHE A 158 18.04 -11.06 -11.94
CA PHE A 158 18.98 -11.37 -13.02
C PHE A 158 18.57 -12.71 -13.63
N VAL A 159 17.68 -12.65 -14.62
CA VAL A 159 17.39 -13.78 -15.48
C VAL A 159 18.63 -13.96 -16.35
N ASN A 160 19.24 -15.13 -16.33
CA ASN A 160 20.27 -15.44 -17.29
C ASN A 160 19.61 -15.53 -18.67
N LEU A 161 19.74 -14.47 -19.45
CA LEU A 161 19.11 -14.28 -20.74
C LEU A 161 19.57 -15.33 -21.76
N CYS A 162 20.79 -15.86 -21.60
CA CYS A 162 21.30 -16.96 -22.43
C CYS A 162 20.57 -18.29 -22.21
N PHE A 163 19.84 -18.49 -21.10
CA PHE A 163 18.97 -19.66 -20.89
C PHE A 163 17.52 -19.42 -21.33
N ALA A 164 17.10 -18.16 -21.40
CA ALA A 164 15.76 -17.80 -21.84
C ALA A 164 15.66 -17.71 -23.37
N TYR A 165 16.79 -17.48 -24.04
CA TYR A 165 16.86 -17.22 -25.48
C TYR A 165 18.08 -17.91 -26.11
N ASP A 166 17.95 -19.20 -26.41
CA ASP A 166 19.05 -20.05 -26.90
C ASP A 166 19.55 -19.67 -28.31
N ASP A 167 18.72 -19.00 -29.12
CA ASP A 167 19.02 -18.67 -30.54
C ASP A 167 19.51 -17.22 -30.78
N VAL A 168 19.83 -16.46 -29.72
CA VAL A 168 20.22 -15.03 -29.87
C VAL A 168 21.65 -14.85 -30.40
N CYS A 169 22.56 -15.78 -30.09
CA CYS A 169 23.94 -15.70 -30.56
C CYS A 169 24.16 -16.52 -31.84
N PRO A 170 25.10 -16.10 -32.72
CA PRO A 170 25.43 -16.91 -33.89
C PRO A 170 25.92 -18.31 -33.51
N PRO A 171 25.77 -19.31 -34.40
CA PRO A 171 26.23 -20.66 -34.14
C PRO A 171 27.72 -20.68 -33.77
N ASN A 172 28.06 -21.40 -32.69
CA ASN A 172 29.41 -21.54 -32.13
C ASN A 172 29.97 -20.30 -31.40
N TRP A 173 29.13 -19.31 -31.06
CA TRP A 173 29.53 -18.20 -30.21
C TRP A 173 29.17 -18.48 -28.75
N GLU A 174 30.00 -18.00 -27.82
CA GLU A 174 29.73 -18.13 -26.39
C GLU A 174 28.77 -17.02 -25.94
N CYS A 175 27.68 -17.39 -25.27
CA CYS A 175 26.71 -16.45 -24.73
C CYS A 175 26.97 -16.18 -23.25
N GLN A 176 27.10 -14.92 -22.87
CA GLN A 176 27.16 -14.50 -21.48
C GLN A 176 26.13 -13.41 -21.18
N THR A 177 25.41 -13.56 -20.06
CA THR A 177 24.55 -12.50 -19.52
C THR A 177 25.39 -11.59 -18.64
N ILE A 178 25.51 -10.32 -19.02
CA ILE A 178 26.28 -9.33 -18.26
C ILE A 178 25.35 -8.16 -17.94
N HIS A 179 25.12 -7.86 -16.66
CA HIS A 179 24.33 -6.70 -16.21
C HIS A 179 22.96 -6.51 -16.92
N GLY A 180 22.28 -7.61 -17.29
CA GLY A 180 20.96 -7.55 -17.94
C GLY A 180 20.96 -7.42 -19.47
N TYR A 181 22.12 -7.55 -20.13
CA TYR A 181 22.22 -7.67 -21.59
C TYR A 181 22.90 -8.98 -22.00
N ILE A 182 22.65 -9.41 -23.23
CA ILE A 182 23.30 -10.59 -23.83
C ILE A 182 24.58 -10.11 -24.52
N ARG A 183 25.71 -10.74 -24.21
CA ARG A 183 26.96 -10.54 -24.96
C ARG A 183 27.38 -11.87 -25.59
N CYS A 184 27.48 -11.88 -26.91
CA CYS A 184 27.97 -13.02 -27.68
C CYS A 184 29.45 -12.79 -27.98
N PHE A 185 30.29 -13.78 -27.70
CA PHE A 185 31.72 -13.76 -27.99
C PHE A 185 32.04 -14.70 -29.14
N GLU A 186 32.88 -14.25 -30.07
CA GLU A 186 33.45 -15.14 -31.07
C GLU A 186 34.32 -16.22 -30.40
N PRO A 187 34.36 -17.44 -30.96
CA PRO A 187 35.16 -18.52 -30.40
C PRO A 187 36.68 -18.25 -30.40
N ASP A 188 37.17 -17.27 -31.18
CA ASP A 188 38.56 -16.82 -31.16
C ASP A 188 38.83 -15.67 -30.16
N GLY A 189 37.77 -15.15 -29.52
CA GLY A 189 37.82 -14.06 -28.54
C GLY A 189 38.17 -12.69 -29.11
N THR A 190 38.23 -12.53 -30.44
CA THR A 190 38.68 -11.29 -31.08
C THR A 190 37.57 -10.24 -31.23
N SER A 191 36.31 -10.69 -31.29
CA SER A 191 35.14 -9.84 -31.44
C SER A 191 34.03 -10.21 -30.46
N HIS A 192 33.19 -9.22 -30.14
CA HIS A 192 32.00 -9.42 -29.34
C HIS A 192 30.83 -8.58 -29.85
N ARG A 193 29.61 -9.12 -29.71
CA ARG A 193 28.35 -8.43 -30.00
C ARG A 193 27.56 -8.26 -28.71
N GLN A 194 27.19 -7.03 -28.37
CA GLN A 194 26.27 -6.75 -27.26
C GLN A 194 24.86 -6.55 -27.82
N VAL A 195 23.88 -7.21 -27.21
CA VAL A 195 22.45 -7.14 -27.56
C VAL A 195 21.70 -6.65 -26.33
N GLU A 196 21.11 -5.46 -26.42
CA GLU A 196 20.24 -4.91 -25.38
C GLU A 196 18.83 -5.51 -25.49
N PRO A 197 18.10 -5.68 -24.37
CA PRO A 197 16.70 -6.11 -24.41
C PRO A 197 15.86 -5.11 -25.23
N TYR A 198 15.19 -5.62 -26.27
CA TYR A 198 14.57 -4.82 -27.33
C TYR A 198 13.32 -4.06 -26.85
N VAL A 199 13.13 -2.84 -27.39
CA VAL A 199 11.92 -2.01 -27.22
C VAL A 199 11.30 -1.77 -28.59
N CYS A 200 10.01 -2.10 -28.74
CA CYS A 200 9.28 -1.98 -30.01
C CYS A 200 8.96 -0.51 -30.33
N ASN A 201 9.46 0.02 -31.44
CA ASN A 201 9.17 1.39 -31.89
C ASN A 201 8.99 1.48 -33.41
N SER A 202 8.63 2.67 -33.92
CA SER A 202 8.34 2.93 -35.33
C SER A 202 9.56 2.86 -36.26
N ALA A 203 10.78 2.71 -35.74
CA ALA A 203 11.98 2.44 -36.53
C ALA A 203 12.35 0.94 -36.58
N SER A 204 11.63 0.09 -35.83
CA SER A 204 11.91 -1.35 -35.72
C SER A 204 11.42 -2.17 -36.92
N CYS A 205 10.61 -1.59 -37.81
CA CYS A 205 10.05 -2.27 -38.98
C CYS A 205 10.22 -1.43 -40.26
N PRO A 206 10.38 -2.07 -41.44
CA PRO A 206 10.36 -1.38 -42.72
C PRO A 206 9.09 -0.53 -42.92
N ASP A 207 9.20 0.52 -43.74
CA ASP A 207 8.09 1.44 -44.02
C ASP A 207 6.82 0.68 -44.43
N GLY A 208 5.71 0.96 -43.74
CA GLY A 208 4.40 0.32 -43.97
C GLY A 208 4.10 -0.89 -43.08
N LEU A 209 5.03 -1.29 -42.20
CA LEU A 209 4.80 -2.33 -41.20
C LEU A 209 4.81 -1.71 -39.79
N TYR A 210 3.90 -2.16 -38.93
CA TYR A 210 3.89 -1.76 -37.52
C TYR A 210 4.46 -2.87 -36.64
N CYS A 211 5.19 -2.46 -35.62
CA CYS A 211 5.82 -3.36 -34.67
C CYS A 211 4.78 -3.83 -33.63
N LYS A 212 4.70 -5.14 -33.40
CA LYS A 212 3.87 -5.75 -32.35
C LYS A 212 4.76 -6.52 -31.37
N GLU A 213 4.73 -6.13 -30.10
CA GLU A 213 5.41 -6.87 -29.02
C GLU A 213 4.76 -8.24 -28.81
N GLU A 214 5.58 -9.29 -28.81
CA GLU A 214 5.16 -10.68 -28.55
C GLU A 214 5.86 -11.27 -27.31
N GLY A 215 6.68 -10.47 -26.62
CA GLY A 215 7.36 -10.86 -25.39
C GLY A 215 8.41 -9.84 -24.93
N PRO A 216 9.14 -10.12 -23.84
CA PRO A 216 10.09 -9.20 -23.22
C PRO A 216 11.32 -8.84 -24.09
N ALA A 217 11.49 -9.52 -25.23
CA ALA A 217 12.55 -9.27 -26.22
C ALA A 217 12.17 -9.73 -27.64
N SER A 218 10.89 -9.93 -27.94
CA SER A 218 10.43 -10.38 -29.27
C SER A 218 9.35 -9.45 -29.83
N PHE A 219 9.46 -9.16 -31.13
CA PHE A 219 8.42 -8.44 -31.86
C PHE A 219 8.23 -9.03 -33.25
N SER A 220 7.03 -8.86 -33.79
CA SER A 220 6.74 -9.15 -35.20
C SER A 220 6.39 -7.86 -35.93
N CYS A 221 6.88 -7.71 -37.15
CA CYS A 221 6.43 -6.67 -38.06
C CYS A 221 5.19 -7.15 -38.78
N ARG A 222 4.06 -6.47 -38.57
CA ARG A 222 2.79 -6.82 -39.19
C ARG A 222 2.35 -5.71 -40.14
N ALA A 223 1.77 -6.09 -41.27
CA ALA A 223 1.07 -5.15 -42.12
C ALA A 223 -0.25 -4.80 -41.45
N GLY A 224 -0.56 -3.49 -41.40
CA GLY A 224 -1.87 -2.98 -41.00
C GLY A 224 -2.94 -3.30 -42.03
#